data_AF-A0A1Q3P7I4-F1
#
_entry.id   AF-A0A1Q3P7I4-F1
#
_cell.length_a   1.000
_cell.length_b   1.000
_cell.length_c   1.000
_cell.angle_alpha   90.00
_cell.angle_beta   90.00
_cell.angle_gamma   90.00
#
_symmetry.space_group_name_H-M   'P 1'
#
loop_
_entity.id
_entity.type
_entity.pdbx_description
1 polymer ?
#
loop_
_entity_poly.entity_id
_entity_poly.type
_entity_poly.pdbx_seq_one_letter_code
_entity_poly.pdbx_strand_id
1 'polypeptide(L)'
;MTKAHGILAAVLIAAGISLGVHRADSLSNHPTIKTVPVAKADSAVTRSEWVSLYDSLGLKKQGLSERAFYYAWFGFQKIKLDNPIMAIVDFTQSSRNKRLYVIDLLKKKVLYNTYVAHGRNSGNEFAEHFSNANSSFQSSLGFYKTLGTYQGKHGLSLRLEGLEKGINDRALERAIVMHGADYVSESFIKNTGRLGRSLGCPAVSIADSKKLINMLYNGAGLFIYSGDQHYLEKSSLLAGMEAVSGIHALGVSRL
;
A
#
# COMPACT_ATOMS: atom_id res chain seq x y z
N MET A 1 -59.04 11.38 -17.23
CA MET A 1 -59.93 12.55 -17.10
C MET A 1 -59.46 13.36 -15.90
N THR A 2 -59.19 14.66 -16.11
CA THR A 2 -59.23 15.81 -15.16
C THR A 2 -58.28 15.76 -13.93
N LYS A 3 -57.56 16.82 -13.53
CA LYS A 3 -57.65 18.27 -13.80
C LYS A 3 -56.35 18.97 -13.37
N ALA A 4 -56.10 20.12 -14.00
CA ALA A 4 -55.02 21.07 -13.78
C ALA A 4 -55.24 21.99 -12.55
N HIS A 5 -54.56 23.15 -12.57
CA HIS A 5 -54.51 24.34 -11.68
C HIS A 5 -53.27 24.33 -10.76
N GLY A 6 -52.22 25.15 -10.92
CA GLY A 6 -52.08 26.50 -11.48
C GLY A 6 -52.16 27.53 -10.36
N ILE A 7 -51.08 28.29 -10.10
CA ILE A 7 -51.06 29.68 -9.63
C ILE A 7 -49.65 30.25 -9.76
N LEU A 8 -49.61 31.45 -10.33
CA LEU A 8 -48.48 32.34 -10.64
C LEU A 8 -48.36 33.39 -9.53
N ALA A 9 -47.15 33.79 -9.14
CA ALA A 9 -46.95 35.06 -8.44
C ALA A 9 -45.58 35.67 -8.80
N ALA A 10 -45.63 36.79 -9.51
CA ALA A 10 -44.51 37.66 -9.81
C ALA A 10 -44.50 38.83 -8.80
N VAL A 11 -43.32 39.28 -8.37
CA VAL A 11 -43.17 40.59 -7.70
C VAL A 11 -41.95 41.32 -8.25
N LEU A 12 -42.22 42.59 -8.54
CA LEU A 12 -41.45 43.60 -9.25
C LEU A 12 -40.16 44.06 -8.54
N ILE A 13 -39.13 44.33 -9.35
CA ILE A 13 -37.92 45.08 -8.96
C ILE A 13 -38.14 46.53 -9.39
N ALA A 14 -38.12 47.46 -8.43
CA ALA A 14 -38.07 48.90 -8.70
C ALA A 14 -36.63 49.40 -8.50
N ALA A 15 -36.04 49.92 -9.57
CA ALA A 15 -34.77 50.63 -9.55
C ALA A 15 -35.00 52.12 -9.37
N GLY A 16 -34.30 52.73 -8.41
CA GLY A 16 -34.19 54.18 -8.26
C GLY A 16 -32.73 54.60 -8.43
N ILE A 17 -32.45 55.32 -9.52
CA ILE A 17 -31.18 56.02 -9.76
C ILE A 17 -31.37 57.45 -9.26
N SER A 18 -30.43 57.96 -8.45
CA SER A 18 -30.23 59.40 -8.31
C SER A 18 -28.76 59.72 -8.47
N LEU A 19 -28.46 60.57 -9.45
CA LEU A 19 -27.17 61.19 -9.71
C LEU A 19 -26.89 62.30 -8.69
N GLY A 20 -25.61 62.50 -8.37
CA GLY A 20 -25.13 63.68 -7.63
C GLY A 20 -23.61 63.64 -7.50
N VAL A 21 -22.93 64.57 -8.18
CA VAL A 21 -21.48 64.71 -8.32
C VAL A 21 -20.94 65.77 -7.33
N HIS A 22 -19.65 65.64 -6.99
CA HIS A 22 -18.75 66.57 -6.27
C HIS A 22 -18.83 66.48 -4.73
N ARG A 23 -17.73 66.47 -3.96
CA ARG A 23 -16.34 66.93 -4.18
C ARG A 23 -15.44 66.19 -3.18
N ALA A 24 -14.17 66.03 -3.52
CA ALA A 24 -13.15 65.52 -2.63
C ALA A 24 -12.99 66.42 -1.39
N ASP A 25 -12.73 65.81 -0.24
CA ASP A 25 -11.66 66.28 0.65
C ASP A 25 -11.13 65.12 1.50
N SER A 26 -9.83 65.23 1.72
CA SER A 26 -8.90 64.20 2.15
C SER A 26 -8.85 63.99 3.66
N LEU A 27 -8.18 62.87 4.01
CA LEU A 27 -7.46 62.58 5.26
C LEU A 27 -8.21 61.78 6.32
N SER A 28 -7.92 60.47 6.24
CA SER A 28 -7.43 59.62 7.34
C SER A 28 -8.05 59.80 8.72
N ASN A 29 -8.94 58.86 9.06
CA ASN A 29 -9.12 58.43 10.43
C ASN A 29 -9.23 56.90 10.45
N HIS A 30 -8.32 56.26 11.19
CA HIS A 30 -8.36 54.84 11.51
C HIS A 30 -9.52 54.55 12.47
N PRO A 31 -10.45 53.63 12.14
CA PRO A 31 -11.37 53.07 13.11
C PRO A 31 -10.93 51.67 13.53
N THR A 32 -10.91 51.47 14.84
CA THR A 32 -10.81 50.21 15.56
C THR A 32 -11.77 49.15 15.01
N ILE A 33 -11.22 48.00 14.59
CA ILE A 33 -12.00 46.86 14.12
C ILE A 33 -12.63 46.16 15.34
N LYS A 34 -13.95 46.19 15.41
CA LYS A 34 -14.75 45.33 16.29
C LYS A 34 -14.56 43.87 15.87
N THR A 35 -14.10 43.04 16.80
CA THR A 35 -13.99 41.59 16.61
C THR A 35 -15.38 40.96 16.61
N VAL A 36 -15.80 40.45 15.44
CA VAL A 36 -16.91 39.51 15.32
C VAL A 36 -16.39 38.12 15.71
N PRO A 37 -17.13 37.31 16.50
CA PRO A 37 -16.69 35.96 16.83
C PRO A 37 -16.74 35.12 15.55
N VAL A 38 -15.57 34.76 15.02
CA VAL A 38 -15.45 33.72 14.00
C VAL A 38 -15.78 32.40 14.69
N ALA A 39 -16.94 31.84 14.39
CA ALA A 39 -17.28 30.48 14.75
C ALA A 39 -16.18 29.54 14.22
N LYS A 40 -15.51 28.84 15.13
CA LYS A 40 -14.67 27.70 14.77
C LYS A 40 -15.57 26.67 14.09
N ALA A 41 -15.43 26.55 12.77
CA ALA A 41 -15.80 25.32 12.10
C ALA A 41 -14.81 24.25 12.59
N ASP A 42 -15.27 23.36 13.47
CA ASP A 42 -14.61 22.09 13.72
C ASP A 42 -14.68 21.29 12.41
N SER A 43 -13.69 21.48 11.54
CA SER A 43 -13.40 20.55 10.47
C SER A 43 -12.83 19.29 11.11
N ALA A 44 -13.74 18.38 11.50
CA ALA A 44 -13.38 17.01 11.81
C ALA A 44 -12.68 16.42 10.57
N VAL A 45 -11.35 16.44 10.58
CA VAL A 45 -10.53 15.84 9.52
C VAL A 45 -10.91 14.37 9.45
N THR A 46 -11.65 14.00 8.41
CA THR A 46 -12.02 12.61 8.19
C THR A 46 -10.73 11.84 7.93
N ARG A 47 -10.36 10.96 8.86
CA ARG A 47 -9.17 10.12 8.73
C ARG A 47 -9.28 9.27 7.48
N SER A 48 -8.25 9.26 6.64
CA SER A 48 -8.28 8.47 5.40
C SER A 48 -8.56 7.00 5.69
N GLU A 49 -9.27 6.34 4.78
CA GLU A 49 -9.76 4.97 4.97
C GLU A 49 -8.63 3.98 5.25
N TRP A 50 -7.50 4.13 4.58
CA TRP A 50 -6.35 3.26 4.76
C TRP A 50 -5.77 3.36 6.17
N VAL A 51 -5.73 4.54 6.77
CA VAL A 51 -5.20 4.71 8.13
C VAL A 51 -6.16 4.08 9.13
N SER A 52 -7.46 4.30 8.96
CA SER A 52 -8.49 3.68 9.81
C SER A 52 -8.42 2.15 9.73
N LEU A 53 -8.24 1.59 8.53
CA LEU A 53 -8.07 0.15 8.35
C LEU A 53 -6.78 -0.36 9.01
N TYR A 54 -5.65 0.31 8.76
CA TYR A 54 -4.35 -0.06 9.31
C TYR A 54 -4.37 -0.17 10.84
N ASP A 55 -4.96 0.83 11.49
CA ASP A 55 -5.12 0.88 12.94
C ASP A 55 -6.07 -0.21 13.44
N SER A 56 -7.22 -0.39 12.79
CA SER A 56 -8.21 -1.41 13.19
C SER A 56 -7.66 -2.83 13.16
N LEU A 57 -6.72 -3.09 12.24
CA LEU A 57 -6.01 -4.36 12.09
C LEU A 57 -4.84 -4.52 13.07
N GLY A 58 -4.48 -3.47 13.81
CA GLY A 58 -3.34 -3.47 14.73
C GLY A 58 -2.00 -3.73 14.05
N LEU A 59 -1.86 -3.37 12.77
CA LEU A 59 -0.70 -3.75 11.93
C LEU A 59 0.63 -3.21 12.44
N LYS A 60 0.62 -2.01 13.05
CA LYS A 60 1.79 -1.44 13.72
C LYS A 60 2.34 -2.35 14.83
N LYS A 61 1.45 -2.94 15.64
CA LYS A 61 1.84 -3.85 16.73
C LYS A 61 2.39 -5.18 16.19
N GLN A 62 1.99 -5.57 14.99
CA GLN A 62 2.50 -6.76 14.30
C GLN A 62 3.82 -6.48 13.55
N GLY A 63 4.22 -5.22 13.43
CA GLY A 63 5.48 -4.80 12.83
C GLY A 63 5.38 -4.37 11.36
N LEU A 64 4.23 -4.46 10.70
CA LEU A 64 4.09 -4.00 9.31
C LEU A 64 4.24 -2.48 9.25
N SER A 65 5.10 -1.95 8.39
CA SER A 65 5.26 -0.49 8.28
C SER A 65 4.03 0.19 7.66
N GLU A 66 3.71 1.39 8.13
CA GLU A 66 2.64 2.24 7.56
C GLU A 66 2.86 2.47 6.07
N ARG A 67 4.12 2.65 5.64
CA ARG A 67 4.52 2.77 4.24
C ARG A 67 4.16 1.53 3.44
N ALA A 68 4.61 0.35 3.87
CA ALA A 68 4.32 -0.89 3.15
C ALA A 68 2.81 -1.11 2.99
N PHE A 69 2.04 -0.88 4.05
CA PHE A 69 0.59 -1.01 3.99
C PHE A 69 -0.07 0.04 3.08
N TYR A 70 0.34 1.31 3.16
CA TYR A 70 -0.21 2.37 2.33
C TYR A 70 0.02 2.10 0.84
N TYR A 71 1.24 1.72 0.45
CA TYR A 71 1.53 1.34 -0.93
C TYR A 71 0.72 0.13 -1.38
N ALA A 72 0.62 -0.91 -0.54
CA ALA A 72 -0.19 -2.09 -0.83
C ALA A 72 -1.67 -1.74 -1.03
N TRP A 73 -2.23 -0.93 -0.13
CA TRP A 73 -3.61 -0.47 -0.18
C TRP A 73 -3.89 0.31 -1.46
N PHE A 74 -3.03 1.26 -1.80
CA PHE A 74 -3.19 2.09 -2.99
C PHE A 74 -3.11 1.27 -4.29
N GLY A 75 -2.11 0.39 -4.41
CA GLY A 75 -2.01 -0.49 -5.58
C GLY A 75 -3.19 -1.46 -5.67
N PHE A 76 -3.67 -1.98 -4.54
CA PHE A 76 -4.87 -2.83 -4.51
C PHE A 76 -6.10 -2.15 -5.12
N GLN A 77 -6.27 -0.83 -4.95
CA GLN A 77 -7.39 -0.10 -5.57
C GLN A 77 -7.33 -0.10 -7.11
N LYS A 78 -6.15 -0.31 -7.70
CA LYS A 78 -5.94 -0.26 -9.16
C LYS A 78 -5.86 -1.63 -9.81
N ILE A 79 -5.62 -2.69 -9.03
CA ILE A 79 -5.43 -4.04 -9.55
C ILE A 79 -6.75 -4.80 -9.47
N LYS A 80 -7.12 -5.45 -10.56
CA LYS A 80 -8.24 -6.41 -10.55
C LYS A 80 -7.75 -7.77 -10.06
N LEU A 81 -8.09 -8.09 -8.81
CA LEU A 81 -7.87 -9.40 -8.20
C LEU A 81 -9.17 -10.21 -8.21
N ASP A 82 -9.05 -11.52 -8.39
CA ASP A 82 -10.19 -12.44 -8.33
C ASP A 82 -10.42 -12.96 -6.90
N ASN A 83 -9.41 -12.78 -6.03
CA ASN A 83 -9.45 -13.08 -4.60
C ASN A 83 -9.04 -11.81 -3.83
N PRO A 84 -9.84 -11.35 -2.85
CA PRO A 84 -9.59 -10.10 -2.13
C PRO A 84 -8.43 -10.15 -1.14
N ILE A 85 -7.75 -11.29 -1.03
CA ILE A 85 -6.60 -11.45 -0.15
C ILE A 85 -5.38 -10.77 -0.75
N MET A 86 -4.67 -10.01 0.07
CA MET A 86 -3.37 -9.42 -0.23
C MET A 86 -2.32 -9.95 0.75
N ALA A 87 -1.28 -10.58 0.22
CA ALA A 87 -0.05 -10.85 0.94
C ALA A 87 0.89 -9.65 0.81
N ILE A 88 1.41 -9.13 1.93
CA ILE A 88 2.35 -8.03 1.97
C ILE A 88 3.66 -8.54 2.56
N VAL A 89 4.75 -8.43 1.81
CA VAL A 89 6.10 -8.70 2.25
C VAL A 89 6.82 -7.38 2.48
N ASP A 90 7.24 -7.12 3.71
CA ASP A 90 7.94 -5.89 4.10
C ASP A 90 9.43 -6.17 4.31
N PHE A 91 10.22 -6.01 3.24
CA PHE A 91 11.66 -6.21 3.25
C PHE A 91 12.46 -5.05 3.87
N THR A 92 11.81 -3.99 4.36
CA THR A 92 12.49 -3.06 5.28
C THR A 92 12.83 -3.72 6.62
N GLN A 93 12.19 -4.85 6.92
CA GLN A 93 12.40 -5.62 8.14
C GLN A 93 13.45 -6.72 7.95
N SER A 94 14.18 -7.00 9.03
CA SER A 94 15.11 -8.12 9.12
C SER A 94 14.43 -9.44 8.73
N SER A 95 15.17 -10.33 8.06
CA SER A 95 14.72 -11.71 7.81
C SER A 95 14.44 -12.50 9.09
N ARG A 96 14.93 -12.04 10.25
CA ARG A 96 14.65 -12.65 11.55
C ARG A 96 13.24 -12.36 12.07
N ASN A 97 12.49 -11.50 11.39
CA ASN A 97 11.13 -11.11 11.77
C ASN A 97 10.08 -11.78 10.88
N LYS A 98 8.88 -11.94 11.43
CA LYS A 98 7.69 -12.36 10.67
C LYS A 98 7.21 -11.19 9.80
N ARG A 99 7.81 -11.07 8.61
CA ARG A 99 7.65 -9.94 7.69
C ARG A 99 6.75 -10.20 6.47
N LEU A 100 6.00 -11.31 6.48
CA LEU A 100 4.92 -11.60 5.54
C LEU A 100 3.58 -11.51 6.28
N TYR A 101 2.68 -10.67 5.77
CA TYR A 101 1.35 -10.40 6.34
C TYR A 101 0.30 -10.77 5.30
N VAL A 102 -0.65 -11.64 5.63
CA VAL A 102 -1.76 -12.02 4.73
C VAL A 102 -3.04 -11.40 5.26
N ILE A 103 -3.67 -10.56 4.46
CA ILE A 103 -4.81 -9.73 4.88
C ILE A 103 -5.97 -9.93 3.91
N ASP A 104 -7.16 -10.19 4.45
CA ASP A 104 -8.41 -10.07 3.72
C ASP A 104 -8.88 -8.61 3.81
N LEU A 105 -8.70 -7.85 2.73
CA LEU A 105 -8.96 -6.41 2.72
C LEU A 105 -10.46 -6.09 2.73
N LEU A 106 -11.31 -6.99 2.21
CA LEU A 106 -12.76 -6.81 2.26
C LEU A 106 -13.31 -7.13 3.65
N LYS A 107 -12.85 -8.22 4.26
CA LYS A 107 -13.27 -8.59 5.63
C LYS A 107 -12.52 -7.82 6.72
N LYS A 108 -11.57 -6.96 6.34
CA LYS A 108 -10.74 -6.17 7.27
C LYS A 108 -10.14 -7.07 8.35
N LYS A 109 -9.45 -8.14 7.93
CA LYS A 109 -8.89 -9.13 8.85
C LYS A 109 -7.47 -9.55 8.45
N VAL A 110 -6.56 -9.57 9.42
CA VAL A 110 -5.28 -10.27 9.26
C VAL A 110 -5.51 -11.77 9.39
N LEU A 111 -5.19 -12.52 8.34
CA LEU A 111 -5.33 -13.97 8.26
C LEU A 111 -4.08 -14.70 8.73
N TYR A 112 -2.90 -14.12 8.48
CA TYR A 112 -1.62 -14.75 8.82
C TYR A 112 -0.48 -13.74 8.94
N ASN A 113 0.48 -14.03 9.81
CA ASN A 113 1.75 -13.31 9.90
C ASN A 113 2.88 -14.33 10.13
N THR A 114 3.86 -14.39 9.21
CA THR A 114 4.94 -15.39 9.26
C THR A 114 6.23 -14.91 8.58
N TYR A 115 7.25 -15.77 8.61
CA TYR A 115 8.56 -15.60 7.98
C TYR A 115 8.51 -15.71 6.46
N VAL A 116 9.39 -14.95 5.79
CA VAL A 116 9.64 -15.08 4.36
C VAL A 116 11.09 -14.72 4.02
N ALA A 117 11.74 -15.59 3.25
CA ALA A 117 13.09 -15.41 2.74
C ALA A 117 13.10 -14.68 1.39
N HIS A 118 14.16 -13.91 1.15
CA HIS A 118 14.46 -13.24 -0.11
C HIS A 118 15.51 -14.00 -0.92
N GLY A 119 15.79 -13.57 -2.15
CA GLY A 119 16.85 -14.12 -3.01
C GLY A 119 18.26 -13.87 -2.47
N ARG A 120 19.18 -14.81 -2.66
CA ARG A 120 20.54 -14.78 -2.08
C ARG A 120 21.38 -13.56 -2.46
N ASN A 121 21.12 -12.97 -3.62
CA ASN A 121 21.82 -11.79 -4.10
C ASN A 121 21.08 -10.49 -3.73
N SER A 122 19.95 -10.57 -3.02
CA SER A 122 19.23 -9.40 -2.52
C SER A 122 19.80 -8.83 -1.24
N GLY A 123 20.69 -9.53 -0.54
CA GLY A 123 21.32 -9.08 0.69
C GLY A 123 21.57 -10.21 1.68
N ASN A 124 22.08 -9.87 2.86
CA ASN A 124 22.33 -10.81 3.95
C ASN A 124 21.10 -10.97 4.86
N GLU A 125 21.06 -10.27 5.98
CA GLU A 125 19.91 -10.29 6.89
C GLU A 125 18.74 -9.47 6.32
N PHE A 126 19.05 -8.32 5.75
CA PHE A 126 18.14 -7.39 5.08
C PHE A 126 18.17 -7.60 3.57
N ALA A 127 17.06 -7.27 2.89
CA ALA A 127 17.00 -7.27 1.43
C ALA A 127 17.18 -5.83 0.94
N GLU A 128 18.29 -5.57 0.27
CA GLU A 128 18.77 -4.23 -0.12
C GLU A 128 18.85 -4.08 -1.64
N HIS A 129 18.90 -5.19 -2.38
CA HIS A 129 19.06 -5.18 -3.83
C HIS A 129 18.00 -6.03 -4.52
N PHE A 130 17.45 -5.51 -5.61
CA PHE A 130 16.35 -6.17 -6.33
C PHE A 130 16.64 -6.19 -7.81
N SER A 131 16.13 -7.21 -8.50
CA SER A 131 16.31 -7.31 -9.95
C SER A 131 15.21 -8.11 -10.60
N ASN A 132 14.87 -7.67 -11.80
CA ASN A 132 13.98 -8.36 -12.72
C ASN A 132 14.74 -9.20 -13.77
N ALA A 133 16.08 -9.19 -13.74
CA ALA A 133 16.89 -9.90 -14.71
C ALA A 133 16.89 -11.42 -14.46
N ASN A 134 16.98 -12.19 -15.55
CA ASN A 134 17.14 -13.63 -15.46
C ASN A 134 18.47 -13.99 -14.79
N SER A 135 18.48 -15.09 -14.02
CA SER A 135 19.67 -15.57 -13.30
C SER A 135 20.32 -14.58 -12.32
N SER A 136 19.64 -13.48 -11.96
CA SER A 136 20.15 -12.52 -10.97
C SER A 136 20.23 -13.08 -9.55
N PHE A 137 19.39 -14.08 -9.25
CA PHE A 137 19.17 -14.64 -7.90
C PHE A 137 18.72 -13.61 -6.85
N GLN A 138 18.18 -12.49 -7.32
CA GLN A 138 17.58 -11.44 -6.49
C GLN A 138 16.06 -11.58 -6.52
N SER A 139 15.40 -11.16 -5.45
CA SER A 139 13.97 -10.90 -5.48
C SER A 139 13.67 -9.67 -6.35
N SER A 140 12.46 -9.59 -6.89
CA SER A 140 11.92 -8.39 -7.53
C SER A 140 10.82 -7.78 -6.65
N LEU A 141 10.73 -6.45 -6.62
CA LEU A 141 9.72 -5.73 -5.85
C LEU A 141 8.37 -5.70 -6.58
N GLY A 142 7.39 -5.06 -5.97
CA GLY A 142 6.16 -4.68 -6.63
C GLY A 142 5.03 -5.67 -6.47
N PHE A 143 4.01 -5.51 -7.31
CA PHE A 143 2.77 -6.26 -7.26
C PHE A 143 2.81 -7.50 -8.14
N TYR A 144 2.29 -8.59 -7.60
CA TYR A 144 2.12 -9.86 -8.26
C TYR A 144 0.67 -10.32 -8.14
N LYS A 145 0.19 -11.02 -9.17
CA LYS A 145 -1.01 -11.84 -9.11
C LYS A 145 -0.61 -13.30 -8.95
N THR A 146 -1.29 -13.98 -8.05
CA THR A 146 -1.12 -15.41 -7.83
C THR A 146 -1.96 -16.20 -8.84
N LEU A 147 -1.40 -17.29 -9.36
CA LEU A 147 -2.06 -18.12 -10.36
C LEU A 147 -2.39 -19.50 -9.77
N GLY A 148 -2.23 -20.56 -10.57
CA GLY A 148 -2.33 -21.94 -10.11
C GLY A 148 -1.09 -22.44 -9.37
N THR A 149 -1.17 -23.69 -8.94
CA THR A 149 -0.09 -24.39 -8.24
C THR A 149 0.55 -25.45 -9.14
N TYR A 150 1.72 -25.93 -8.76
CA TYR A 150 2.32 -27.15 -9.31
C TYR A 150 3.17 -27.84 -8.25
N GLN A 151 3.52 -29.10 -8.49
CA GLN A 151 4.48 -29.84 -7.67
C GLN A 151 5.86 -29.73 -8.32
N GLY A 152 6.82 -29.13 -7.60
CA GLY A 152 8.20 -28.99 -8.05
C GLY A 152 9.20 -29.60 -7.06
N LYS A 153 10.49 -29.30 -7.25
CA LYS A 153 11.57 -29.78 -6.36
C LYS A 153 11.44 -29.35 -4.89
N HIS A 154 10.65 -28.31 -4.63
CA HIS A 154 10.35 -27.79 -3.29
C HIS A 154 8.94 -28.19 -2.81
N GLY A 155 8.32 -29.18 -3.46
CA GLY A 155 6.94 -29.59 -3.23
C GLY A 155 5.94 -28.60 -3.82
N LEU A 156 4.83 -28.39 -3.10
CA LEU A 156 3.73 -27.53 -3.54
C LEU A 156 4.23 -26.09 -3.73
N SER A 157 4.06 -25.56 -4.93
CA SER A 157 4.55 -24.24 -5.32
C SER A 157 3.43 -23.43 -5.98
N LEU A 158 3.32 -22.17 -5.60
CA LEU A 158 2.33 -21.22 -6.13
C LEU A 158 2.98 -20.31 -7.16
N ARG A 159 2.44 -20.31 -8.38
CA ARG A 159 2.93 -19.48 -9.49
C ARG A 159 2.59 -18.01 -9.25
N LEU A 160 3.52 -17.14 -9.60
CA LEU A 160 3.41 -15.70 -9.46
C LEU A 160 3.58 -15.03 -10.83
N GLU A 161 2.64 -14.18 -11.19
CA GLU A 161 2.70 -13.27 -12.33
C GLU A 161 3.05 -11.88 -11.82
N GLY A 162 4.14 -11.29 -12.30
CA GLY A 162 4.46 -9.90 -11.99
C GLY A 162 3.60 -8.95 -12.82
N LEU A 163 3.04 -7.92 -12.18
CA LEU A 163 2.09 -7.01 -12.80
C LEU A 163 2.73 -5.71 -13.32
N GLU A 164 4.04 -5.54 -13.13
CA GLU A 164 4.72 -4.28 -13.39
C GLU A 164 5.87 -4.43 -14.38
N LYS A 165 5.66 -3.85 -15.58
CA LYS A 165 6.60 -3.90 -16.71
C LYS A 165 7.98 -3.36 -16.31
N GLY A 166 9.03 -4.12 -16.57
CA GLY A 166 10.41 -3.77 -16.23
C GLY A 166 10.77 -3.89 -14.75
N ILE A 167 9.80 -4.15 -13.86
CA ILE A 167 10.02 -4.28 -12.40
C ILE A 167 9.95 -5.74 -11.96
N ASN A 168 8.89 -6.45 -12.35
CA ASN A 168 8.70 -7.85 -11.99
C ASN A 168 7.97 -8.69 -13.07
N ASP A 169 7.66 -8.10 -14.23
CA ASP A 169 7.01 -8.77 -15.37
C ASP A 169 7.69 -10.06 -15.85
N ARG A 170 8.97 -10.27 -15.54
CA ARG A 170 9.71 -11.50 -15.88
C ARG A 170 9.59 -12.60 -14.82
N ALA A 171 8.72 -12.47 -13.82
CA ALA A 171 8.58 -13.43 -12.73
C ALA A 171 8.32 -14.87 -13.21
N LEU A 172 7.43 -15.04 -14.20
CA LEU A 172 7.12 -16.35 -14.78
C LEU A 172 8.32 -16.94 -15.53
N GLU A 173 8.97 -16.15 -16.39
CA GLU A 173 10.18 -16.55 -17.13
C GLU A 173 11.30 -17.00 -16.19
N ARG A 174 11.42 -16.31 -15.05
CA ARG A 174 12.42 -16.56 -14.01
C ARG A 174 12.03 -17.69 -13.05
N ALA A 175 10.89 -18.34 -13.28
CA ALA A 175 10.31 -19.36 -12.40
C ALA A 175 10.20 -18.90 -10.93
N ILE A 176 9.84 -17.62 -10.71
CA ILE A 176 9.60 -17.06 -9.38
C ILE A 176 8.25 -17.56 -8.86
N VAL A 177 8.28 -18.24 -7.72
CA VAL A 177 7.12 -18.92 -7.11
C VAL A 177 7.17 -18.76 -5.60
N MET A 178 6.03 -18.86 -4.92
CA MET A 178 6.02 -19.05 -3.47
C MET A 178 6.09 -20.55 -3.17
N HIS A 179 7.03 -20.97 -2.33
CA HIS A 179 7.23 -22.38 -1.97
C HIS A 179 7.74 -22.55 -0.53
N GLY A 180 7.61 -23.76 0.00
CA GLY A 180 8.19 -24.13 1.30
C GLY A 180 9.70 -24.35 1.23
N ALA A 181 10.41 -24.00 2.30
CA ALA A 181 11.83 -24.25 2.47
C ALA A 181 12.18 -24.54 3.94
N ASP A 182 13.09 -25.48 4.16
CA ASP A 182 13.62 -25.89 5.47
C ASP A 182 14.47 -24.78 6.12
N TYR A 183 15.19 -24.02 5.29
CA TYR A 183 15.97 -22.87 5.70
C TYR A 183 15.13 -21.65 6.12
N VAL A 184 13.79 -21.77 6.07
CA VAL A 184 12.87 -20.78 6.63
C VAL A 184 12.31 -21.29 7.95
N SER A 185 13.12 -21.16 9.01
CA SER A 185 12.78 -21.64 10.35
C SER A 185 13.53 -20.87 11.44
N GLU A 186 12.96 -20.85 12.65
CA GLU A 186 13.59 -20.24 13.83
C GLU A 186 14.90 -20.94 14.22
N SER A 187 14.99 -22.27 14.02
CA SER A 187 16.23 -23.02 14.24
C SER A 187 17.34 -22.57 13.28
N PHE A 188 17.01 -22.31 12.01
CA PHE A 188 17.97 -21.77 11.05
C PHE A 188 18.45 -20.37 11.46
N ILE A 189 17.54 -19.50 11.94
CA ILE A 189 17.89 -18.19 12.50
C ILE A 189 18.84 -18.34 13.69
N LYS A 190 18.52 -19.23 14.65
CA LYS A 190 19.35 -19.47 15.83
C LYS A 190 20.77 -19.91 15.47
N ASN A 191 20.93 -20.71 14.42
CA ASN A 191 22.21 -21.27 14.02
C ASN A 191 23.03 -20.35 13.11
N THR A 192 22.38 -19.45 12.35
CA THR A 192 23.06 -18.65 11.31
C THR A 192 22.92 -17.14 11.47
N GLY A 193 22.11 -16.69 12.44
CA GLY A 193 21.81 -15.29 12.69
C GLY A 193 20.73 -14.69 11.80
N ARG A 194 20.21 -15.41 10.79
CA ARG A 194 19.19 -14.94 9.84
C ARG A 194 18.46 -16.10 9.17
N LEU A 195 17.44 -15.86 8.34
CA LEU A 195 16.89 -16.94 7.50
C LEU A 195 17.86 -17.32 6.38
N GLY A 196 17.65 -18.50 5.80
CA GLY A 196 18.24 -18.84 4.51
C GLY A 196 17.71 -17.97 3.38
N ARG A 197 18.24 -18.16 2.18
CA ARG A 197 17.94 -17.32 1.02
C ARG A 197 17.68 -18.19 -0.20
N SER A 198 16.68 -17.81 -0.98
CA SER A 198 16.28 -18.50 -2.20
C SER A 198 17.09 -18.03 -3.42
N LEU A 199 16.67 -18.40 -4.62
CA LEU A 199 17.17 -17.84 -5.89
C LEU A 199 16.29 -16.71 -6.44
N GLY A 200 15.49 -16.06 -5.60
CA GLY A 200 14.63 -14.94 -5.93
C GLY A 200 13.18 -15.10 -5.44
N CYS A 201 12.75 -16.36 -5.29
CA CYS A 201 11.44 -16.75 -4.78
C CYS A 201 11.16 -16.24 -3.36
N PRO A 202 9.93 -15.76 -3.05
CA PRO A 202 9.49 -15.58 -1.67
C PRO A 202 9.26 -16.97 -1.03
N ALA A 203 10.31 -17.49 -0.39
CA ALA A 203 10.25 -18.80 0.26
C ALA A 203 9.73 -18.67 1.70
N VAL A 204 8.86 -19.58 2.11
CA VAL A 204 8.22 -19.62 3.44
C VAL A 204 8.54 -20.94 4.14
N SER A 205 8.17 -21.08 5.41
CA SER A 205 8.41 -22.35 6.12
C SER A 205 7.62 -23.49 5.48
N ILE A 206 8.15 -24.71 5.51
CA ILE A 206 7.43 -25.90 5.02
C ILE A 206 6.09 -26.05 5.74
N ALA A 207 6.07 -25.83 7.05
CA ALA A 207 4.86 -25.92 7.89
C ALA A 207 3.76 -24.92 7.47
N ASP A 208 4.14 -23.72 7.03
CA ASP A 208 3.19 -22.68 6.62
C ASP A 208 2.77 -22.79 5.15
N SER A 209 3.62 -23.39 4.31
CA SER A 209 3.52 -23.34 2.85
C SER A 209 2.14 -23.75 2.32
N LYS A 210 1.60 -24.90 2.74
CA LYS A 210 0.30 -25.39 2.27
C LYS A 210 -0.84 -24.44 2.67
N LYS A 211 -0.83 -23.94 3.90
CA LYS A 211 -1.85 -23.01 4.40
C LYS A 211 -1.81 -21.69 3.65
N LEU A 212 -0.62 -21.12 3.46
CA LEU A 212 -0.41 -19.88 2.70
C LEU A 212 -0.86 -20.03 1.26
N ILE A 213 -0.41 -21.09 0.58
CA ILE A 213 -0.78 -21.34 -0.82
C ILE A 213 -2.29 -21.51 -0.95
N ASN A 214 -2.96 -22.20 -0.02
CA ASN A 214 -4.42 -22.34 -0.06
C ASN A 214 -5.19 -21.03 0.18
N MET A 215 -4.63 -20.07 0.91
CA MET A 215 -5.26 -18.75 1.06
C MET A 215 -5.05 -17.89 -0.20
N LEU A 216 -3.89 -18.06 -0.84
CA LEU A 216 -3.43 -17.20 -1.91
C LEU A 216 -3.71 -17.76 -3.31
N TYR A 217 -4.06 -19.03 -3.47
CA TYR A 217 -4.22 -19.59 -4.82
C TYR A 217 -5.32 -18.85 -5.61
N ASN A 218 -5.10 -18.78 -6.92
CA ASN A 218 -6.07 -18.34 -7.91
C ASN A 218 -6.59 -16.91 -7.71
N GLY A 219 -5.72 -15.94 -7.94
CA GLY A 219 -6.10 -14.54 -8.17
C GLY A 219 -6.00 -13.63 -6.95
N ALA A 220 -5.33 -14.04 -5.88
CA ALA A 220 -4.94 -13.16 -4.77
C ALA A 220 -3.75 -12.27 -5.16
N GLY A 221 -3.56 -11.18 -4.41
CA GLY A 221 -2.42 -10.29 -4.58
C GLY A 221 -1.23 -10.68 -3.69
N LEU A 222 -0.02 -10.43 -4.19
CA LEU A 222 1.20 -10.36 -3.40
C LEU A 222 1.90 -9.04 -3.70
N PHE A 223 2.27 -8.30 -2.66
CA PHE A 223 3.03 -7.06 -2.77
C PHE A 223 4.34 -7.18 -2.00
N ILE A 224 5.46 -6.92 -2.68
CA ILE A 224 6.80 -6.94 -2.08
C ILE A 224 7.37 -5.52 -2.01
N TYR A 225 7.58 -5.03 -0.80
CA TYR A 225 8.05 -3.67 -0.51
C TYR A 225 9.42 -3.67 0.17
N SER A 226 10.26 -2.66 -0.12
CA SER A 226 11.57 -2.46 0.53
C SER A 226 11.95 -1.00 0.79
N GLY A 227 11.10 -0.03 0.42
CA GLY A 227 11.43 1.40 0.49
C GLY A 227 12.38 1.91 -0.60
N ASP A 228 12.71 1.06 -1.58
CA ASP A 228 13.51 1.42 -2.76
C ASP A 228 12.86 2.58 -3.55
N GLN A 229 13.55 3.72 -3.63
CA GLN A 229 13.00 4.92 -4.28
C GLN A 229 12.85 4.74 -5.79
N HIS A 230 13.75 3.99 -6.42
CA HIS A 230 13.69 3.74 -7.85
C HIS A 230 12.41 2.98 -8.23
N TYR A 231 12.03 1.98 -7.44
CA TYR A 231 10.77 1.28 -7.56
C TYR A 231 9.58 2.22 -7.33
N LEU A 232 9.60 3.01 -6.26
CA LEU A 232 8.49 3.91 -5.91
C LEU A 232 8.24 4.96 -7.00
N GLU A 233 9.29 5.46 -7.64
CA GLU A 233 9.19 6.44 -8.74
C GLU A 233 8.74 5.80 -10.07
N LYS A 234 9.15 4.56 -10.36
CA LYS A 234 8.88 3.89 -11.64
C LYS A 234 7.59 3.07 -11.67
N SER A 235 7.03 2.73 -10.51
CA SER A 235 5.84 1.90 -10.44
C SER A 235 4.63 2.59 -11.08
N SER A 236 4.12 2.01 -12.16
CA SER A 236 2.87 2.48 -12.78
C SER A 236 1.65 2.31 -11.86
N LEU A 237 1.68 1.33 -10.96
CA LEU A 237 0.63 1.08 -9.98
C LEU A 237 0.67 2.08 -8.83
N LEU A 238 1.84 2.62 -8.50
CA LEU A 238 1.98 3.69 -7.50
C LEU A 238 1.94 5.11 -8.10
N ALA A 239 1.93 5.26 -9.43
CA ALA A 239 1.82 6.55 -10.09
C ALA A 239 0.55 7.33 -9.67
N GLY A 240 0.66 8.66 -9.54
CA GLY A 240 -0.45 9.51 -9.10
C GLY A 240 -0.82 9.36 -7.62
N MET A 241 -0.01 8.64 -6.84
CA MET A 241 -0.09 8.68 -5.40
C MET A 241 0.35 10.06 -4.91
N GLU A 242 -0.52 10.73 -4.14
CA GLU A 242 -0.09 11.92 -3.42
C GLU A 242 0.98 11.52 -2.40
N ALA A 243 2.08 12.27 -2.38
CA ALA A 243 3.05 12.13 -1.31
C ALA A 243 2.34 12.45 0.02
N VAL A 244 2.10 11.44 0.85
CA VAL A 244 1.50 11.65 2.16
C VAL A 244 2.49 12.48 2.98
N SER A 245 2.19 13.77 3.12
CA SER A 245 2.87 14.71 4.00
C SER A 245 2.78 14.17 5.43
N GLY A 246 3.91 13.64 5.93
CA GLY A 246 4.00 13.01 7.25
C GLY A 246 4.67 11.63 7.24
N ILE A 247 4.58 10.88 6.15
CA ILE A 247 5.20 9.54 6.06
C ILE A 247 6.69 9.62 5.65
N HIS A 248 7.13 10.74 5.06
CA HIS A 248 8.55 11.00 4.81
C HIS A 248 9.36 11.27 6.11
N ALA A 249 8.72 11.69 7.20
CA ALA A 249 9.41 12.02 8.45
C ALA A 249 9.82 10.80 9.29
N LEU A 250 9.27 9.61 9.00
CA LEU A 250 9.51 8.39 9.79
C LEU A 250 10.67 7.51 9.25
N GLY A 251 11.34 7.93 8.18
CA GLY A 251 12.30 7.10 7.44
C GLY A 251 13.78 7.45 7.59
N VAL A 252 14.15 8.44 8.41
CA VAL A 252 15.57 8.82 8.61
C VAL A 252 15.88 8.88 10.11
N SER A 253 15.79 7.75 10.78
CA SER A 253 16.62 7.53 11.97
C SER A 253 17.64 6.47 11.57
N ARG A 254 18.76 6.95 11.03
CA ARG A 254 19.98 6.14 10.93
C ARG A 254 20.41 5.84 12.37
N LEU A 255 20.34 4.58 12.77
CA LEU A 255 21.26 4.05 13.77
C LEU A 255 22.55 3.66 13.05
#